data_AF-A0A2N9L2K5-F1
#
_entry.id   AF-A0A2N9L2K5-F1
#
_cell.length_a   1.000
_cell.length_b   1.000
_cell.length_c   1.000
_cell.angle_alpha   90.00
_cell.angle_beta   90.00
_cell.angle_gamma   90.00
#
_symmetry.space_group_name_H-M   'P 1'
#
loop_
_entity.id
_entity.type
_entity.pdbx_description
1 polymer ?
#
loop_
_entity_poly.entity_id
_entity_poly.type
_entity_poly.pdbx_seq_one_letter_code
_entity_poly.pdbx_strand_id
1 'polypeptide(L)'
;MSIHLNLNSLTVEAIEEYLAITKYCVETRKNGGGIYGYPATLLLFCVIDAIGNGKRAGKEPFRILKEAPFNCRLNDAQIKTLETWYRNPLAHEGMIAPGVCLSPEESGDAFAVVGDEPVQIRVKTLYNLVRAAWDQIDKSTLKSNWGPRRLPKNLNPTASPSATASVQIAVTGSLSQAQRGASSATEKP
;
A
#
# COMPACT_ATOMS: atom_id res chain seq x y z
N MET A 1 13.10 -1.23 -10.27
CA MET A 1 11.75 -0.82 -10.66
C MET A 1 11.65 -0.78 -12.16
N SER A 2 10.64 -1.43 -12.73
CA SER A 2 10.40 -1.44 -14.18
C SER A 2 9.61 -0.21 -14.60
N ILE A 3 9.83 0.28 -15.82
CA ILE A 3 8.97 1.34 -16.40
C ILE A 3 7.75 0.64 -17.01
N HIS A 4 6.57 0.92 -16.45
CA HIS A 4 5.30 0.38 -16.94
C HIS A 4 4.60 1.38 -17.85
N LEU A 5 4.32 0.97 -19.08
CA LEU A 5 3.59 1.80 -20.05
C LEU A 5 2.08 1.59 -19.98
N ASN A 6 1.63 0.56 -19.27
CA ASN A 6 0.22 0.32 -19.01
C ASN A 6 -0.07 0.29 -17.51
N LEU A 7 -1.23 0.79 -17.12
CA LEU A 7 -1.61 0.95 -15.70
C LEU A 7 -1.89 -0.39 -15.02
N ASN A 8 -2.24 -1.43 -15.78
CA ASN A 8 -2.52 -2.75 -15.24
C ASN A 8 -1.23 -3.42 -14.75
N SER A 9 -0.17 -3.43 -15.55
CA SER A 9 1.14 -3.99 -15.20
C SER A 9 1.77 -3.24 -14.03
N LEU A 10 1.59 -1.92 -13.97
CA LEU A 10 2.00 -1.11 -12.80
C LEU A 10 1.27 -1.55 -11.52
N THR A 11 -0.05 -1.78 -11.62
CA THR A 11 -0.87 -2.22 -10.47
C THR A 11 -0.47 -3.63 -10.02
N VAL A 12 -0.22 -4.54 -10.97
CA VAL A 12 0.22 -5.91 -10.70
C VAL A 12 1.60 -5.92 -10.04
N GLU A 13 2.58 -5.18 -10.57
CA GLU A 13 3.92 -5.09 -9.95
C GLU A 13 3.83 -4.51 -8.54
N ALA A 14 3.08 -3.41 -8.34
CA ALA A 14 2.92 -2.80 -7.03
C ALA A 14 2.28 -3.76 -6.00
N ILE A 15 1.24 -4.50 -6.40
CA ILE A 15 0.59 -5.48 -5.49
C ILE A 15 1.54 -6.62 -5.14
N GLU A 16 2.31 -7.16 -6.10
CA GLU A 16 3.30 -8.20 -5.81
C GLU A 16 4.39 -7.70 -4.86
N GLU A 17 4.88 -6.47 -5.04
CA GLU A 17 5.83 -5.86 -4.12
C GLU A 17 5.24 -5.67 -2.71
N TYR A 18 3.99 -5.19 -2.61
CA TYR A 18 3.31 -5.07 -1.31
C TYR A 18 3.17 -6.41 -0.61
N LEU A 19 2.81 -7.47 -1.34
CA LEU A 19 2.71 -8.82 -0.80
C LEU A 19 4.06 -9.37 -0.38
N ALA A 20 5.13 -9.13 -1.14
CA ALA A 20 6.48 -9.56 -0.79
C ALA A 20 6.99 -8.90 0.50
N ILE A 21 6.79 -7.59 0.65
CA ILE A 21 7.16 -6.88 1.88
C ILE A 21 6.27 -7.29 3.06
N THR A 22 4.97 -7.48 2.82
CA THR A 22 4.06 -7.98 3.85
C THR A 22 4.50 -9.36 4.35
N LYS A 23 4.89 -10.26 3.45
CA LYS A 23 5.42 -11.58 3.79
C LYS A 23 6.59 -11.46 4.76
N TYR A 24 7.57 -10.62 4.43
CA TYR A 24 8.69 -10.32 5.33
C TYR A 24 8.20 -9.81 6.69
N CYS A 25 7.24 -8.88 6.72
CA CYS A 25 6.72 -8.30 7.96
C CYS A 25 6.04 -9.33 8.88
N VAL A 26 5.34 -10.33 8.31
CA VAL A 26 4.62 -11.35 9.08
C VAL A 26 5.49 -12.55 9.47
N GLU A 27 6.52 -12.86 8.68
CA GLU A 27 7.48 -13.93 8.97
C GLU A 27 8.58 -13.48 9.94
N THR A 28 8.95 -12.19 9.93
CA THR A 28 10.02 -11.68 10.78
C THR A 28 9.54 -11.43 12.21
N ARG A 29 10.19 -12.10 13.17
CA ARG A 29 9.99 -11.88 14.60
C ARG A 29 10.79 -10.65 15.07
N LYS A 30 10.13 -9.79 15.85
CA LYS A 30 10.78 -8.71 16.59
C LYS A 30 11.40 -9.24 17.88
N ASN A 31 12.36 -8.50 18.41
CA ASN A 31 12.80 -8.68 19.79
C ASN A 31 11.57 -8.54 20.71
N GLY A 32 11.30 -9.55 21.52
CA GLY A 32 10.09 -9.62 22.37
C GLY A 32 8.90 -10.42 21.80
N GLY A 33 9.06 -11.11 20.66
CA GLY A 33 8.11 -12.14 20.21
C GLY A 33 6.96 -11.67 19.29
N GLY A 34 6.88 -10.38 18.98
CA GLY A 34 5.91 -9.80 18.03
C GLY A 34 6.33 -9.87 16.56
N ILE A 35 5.52 -9.26 15.68
CA ILE A 35 5.80 -9.09 14.24
C ILE A 35 5.70 -7.62 13.82
N TYR A 36 6.04 -7.31 12.56
CA TYR A 36 5.84 -5.97 11.98
C TYR A 36 4.37 -5.77 11.54
N GLY A 37 3.45 -5.82 12.51
CA GLY A 37 2.00 -5.82 12.27
C GLY A 37 1.45 -4.55 11.62
N TYR A 38 1.90 -3.36 12.05
CA TYR A 38 1.46 -2.09 11.47
C TYR A 38 1.78 -1.95 9.97
N PRO A 39 3.05 -2.06 9.53
CA PRO A 39 3.36 -1.97 8.10
C PRO A 39 2.72 -3.11 7.30
N ALA A 40 2.65 -4.34 7.85
CA ALA A 40 1.93 -5.43 7.19
C ALA A 40 0.45 -5.09 6.96
N THR A 41 -0.24 -4.59 7.99
CA THR A 41 -1.67 -4.25 7.90
C THR A 41 -1.92 -3.13 6.90
N LEU A 42 -1.06 -2.10 6.89
CA LEU A 42 -1.14 -1.00 5.93
C LEU A 42 -1.02 -1.51 4.49
N LEU A 43 -0.01 -2.32 4.21
CA LEU A 43 0.22 -2.87 2.87
C LEU A 43 -0.91 -3.82 2.44
N LEU A 44 -1.44 -4.65 3.35
CA LEU A 44 -2.59 -5.50 3.08
C LEU A 44 -3.83 -4.69 2.71
N PHE A 45 -4.09 -3.60 3.44
CA PHE A 45 -5.18 -2.69 3.10
C PHE A 45 -4.94 -1.93 1.79
N CYS A 46 -3.70 -1.57 1.44
CA CYS A 46 -3.38 -1.06 0.11
C CYS A 46 -3.72 -2.07 -0.99
N VAL A 47 -3.40 -3.37 -0.79
CA VAL A 47 -3.74 -4.42 -1.75
C VAL A 47 -5.26 -4.59 -1.88
N ILE A 48 -5.99 -4.63 -0.76
CA ILE A 48 -7.46 -4.70 -0.75
C ILE A 48 -8.07 -3.49 -1.46
N ASP A 49 -7.59 -2.28 -1.17
CA ASP A 49 -8.08 -1.06 -1.82
C ASP A 49 -7.80 -1.09 -3.33
N ALA A 50 -6.60 -1.51 -3.75
CA ALA A 50 -6.22 -1.59 -5.16
C ALA A 50 -7.09 -2.61 -5.94
N ILE A 51 -7.29 -3.81 -5.38
CA ILE A 51 -8.16 -4.83 -5.98
C ILE A 51 -9.60 -4.32 -6.05
N GLY A 52 -10.12 -3.77 -4.96
CA GLY A 52 -11.47 -3.22 -4.87
C GLY A 52 -11.70 -2.11 -5.89
N ASN A 53 -10.77 -1.16 -6.00
CA ASN A 53 -10.81 -0.09 -7.00
C ASN A 53 -10.82 -0.66 -8.43
N GLY A 54 -10.00 -1.68 -8.68
CA GLY A 54 -9.87 -2.33 -9.98
C GLY A 54 -11.11 -3.12 -10.42
N LYS A 55 -11.81 -3.75 -9.47
CA LYS A 55 -13.01 -4.57 -9.72
C LYS A 55 -14.31 -3.77 -9.68
N ARG A 56 -14.38 -2.71 -8.86
CA ARG A 56 -15.60 -1.95 -8.59
C ARG A 56 -15.62 -0.55 -9.19
N ALA A 57 -14.72 -0.26 -10.12
CA ALA A 57 -14.57 1.06 -10.75
C ALA A 57 -14.50 2.21 -9.71
N GLY A 58 -13.81 1.95 -8.60
CA GLY A 58 -13.57 2.93 -7.53
C GLY A 58 -14.73 3.17 -6.57
N LYS A 59 -15.82 2.41 -6.67
CA LYS A 59 -16.97 2.51 -5.75
C LYS A 59 -16.82 1.52 -4.60
N GLU A 60 -16.71 2.04 -3.38
CA GLU A 60 -16.65 1.26 -2.13
C GLU A 60 -15.63 0.09 -2.22
N PRO A 61 -14.33 0.40 -2.43
CA PRO A 61 -13.33 -0.61 -2.74
C PRO A 61 -13.26 -1.73 -1.69
N PHE A 62 -13.40 -1.40 -0.41
CA PHE A 62 -13.35 -2.37 0.70
C PHE A 62 -14.53 -3.36 0.70
N ARG A 63 -15.62 -3.07 -0.02
CA ARG A 63 -16.76 -4.00 -0.16
C ARG A 63 -16.36 -5.32 -0.84
N ILE A 64 -15.22 -5.34 -1.55
CA ILE A 64 -14.63 -6.57 -2.11
C ILE A 64 -14.35 -7.63 -1.04
N LEU A 65 -14.14 -7.24 0.23
CA LEU A 65 -13.93 -8.20 1.32
C LEU A 65 -15.11 -9.14 1.52
N LYS A 66 -16.34 -8.72 1.20
CA LYS A 66 -17.55 -9.56 1.30
C LYS A 66 -17.74 -10.50 0.12
N GLU A 67 -17.00 -10.29 -0.96
CA GLU A 67 -17.20 -10.96 -2.24
C GLU A 67 -16.12 -12.02 -2.47
N ALA A 68 -16.37 -12.96 -3.39
CA ALA A 68 -15.33 -13.89 -3.79
C ALA A 68 -14.16 -13.12 -4.45
N PRO A 69 -12.90 -13.49 -4.15
CA PRO A 69 -12.48 -14.65 -3.36
C PRO A 69 -12.34 -14.43 -1.83
N PHE A 70 -12.58 -13.23 -1.30
CA PHE A 70 -12.37 -12.92 0.13
C PHE A 70 -13.44 -13.50 1.06
N ASN A 71 -14.72 -13.44 0.69
CA ASN A 71 -15.85 -14.04 1.42
C ASN A 71 -15.88 -13.76 2.94
N CYS A 72 -15.40 -12.60 3.38
CA CYS A 72 -15.42 -12.21 4.79
C CYS A 72 -16.85 -11.98 5.27
N ARG A 73 -17.15 -12.48 6.47
CA ARG A 73 -18.45 -12.31 7.13
C ARG A 73 -18.54 -10.97 7.86
N LEU A 74 -18.49 -9.88 7.09
CA LEU A 74 -18.56 -8.51 7.59
C LEU A 74 -19.85 -7.82 7.13
N ASN A 75 -20.47 -7.06 8.02
CA ASN A 75 -21.57 -6.16 7.66
C ASN A 75 -21.05 -4.85 7.03
N ASP A 76 -21.93 -4.05 6.44
CA ASP A 76 -21.52 -2.84 5.71
C ASP A 76 -20.92 -1.77 6.65
N ALA A 77 -21.38 -1.70 7.91
CA ALA A 77 -20.83 -0.79 8.91
C ALA A 77 -19.38 -1.17 9.26
N GLN A 78 -19.10 -2.45 9.48
CA GLN A 78 -17.76 -2.98 9.74
C GLN A 78 -16.81 -2.72 8.58
N ILE A 79 -17.27 -2.93 7.34
CA ILE A 79 -16.49 -2.59 6.13
C ILE A 79 -16.14 -1.10 6.11
N LYS A 80 -17.09 -0.24 6.46
CA LYS A 80 -16.87 1.21 6.50
C LYS A 80 -15.89 1.61 7.61
N THR A 81 -15.97 0.97 8.77
CA THR A 81 -15.03 1.14 9.88
C THR A 81 -13.61 0.77 9.45
N LEU A 82 -13.41 -0.39 8.82
CA LEU A 82 -12.10 -0.82 8.32
C LEU A 82 -11.54 0.13 7.25
N GLU A 83 -12.37 0.59 6.32
CA GLU A 83 -11.97 1.59 5.32
C GLU A 83 -11.51 2.90 5.99
N THR A 84 -12.26 3.35 7.00
CA THR A 84 -11.94 4.57 7.74
C THR A 84 -10.62 4.43 8.48
N TRP A 85 -10.37 3.29 9.11
CA TRP A 85 -9.10 3.01 9.78
C TRP A 85 -7.93 2.99 8.81
N TYR A 86 -8.10 2.40 7.63
CA TYR A 86 -7.08 2.42 6.60
C TYR A 86 -6.76 3.85 6.15
N ARG A 87 -7.77 4.59 5.71
CA ARG A 87 -7.57 5.88 5.04
C ARG A 87 -7.05 6.97 5.98
N ASN A 88 -7.41 6.94 7.27
CA ASN A 88 -7.04 7.99 8.22
C ASN A 88 -5.95 7.53 9.19
N PRO A 89 -6.26 6.83 10.31
CA PRO A 89 -5.27 6.59 11.35
C PRO A 89 -4.09 5.75 10.85
N LEU A 90 -4.30 4.76 9.99
CA LEU A 90 -3.21 3.87 9.59
C LEU A 90 -2.31 4.49 8.53
N ALA A 91 -2.89 5.07 7.47
CA ALA A 91 -2.11 5.65 6.38
C ALA A 91 -1.53 7.04 6.71
N HIS A 92 -2.22 7.85 7.51
CA HIS A 92 -1.80 9.24 7.81
C HIS A 92 -1.18 9.41 9.19
N GLU A 93 -1.56 8.61 10.18
CA GLU A 93 -1.10 8.78 11.57
C GLU A 93 -0.22 7.61 12.05
N GLY A 94 -0.06 6.56 11.25
CA GLY A 94 0.75 5.39 11.59
C GLY A 94 0.19 4.56 12.74
N MET A 95 -1.12 4.65 13.02
CA MET A 95 -1.79 3.94 14.12
C MET A 95 -3.05 3.21 13.67
N ILE A 96 -3.57 2.31 14.50
CA ILE A 96 -4.91 1.75 14.31
C ILE A 96 -5.84 2.36 15.36
N ALA A 97 -7.16 2.24 15.18
CA ALA A 97 -8.11 2.79 16.13
C ALA A 97 -7.83 2.29 17.57
N PRO A 98 -7.94 3.16 18.58
CA PRO A 98 -7.76 2.77 19.97
C PRO A 98 -8.65 1.59 20.35
N GLY A 99 -8.08 0.63 21.10
CA GLY A 99 -8.78 -0.59 21.50
C GLY A 99 -8.75 -1.72 20.46
N VAL A 100 -8.26 -1.47 19.25
CA VAL A 100 -8.06 -2.51 18.24
C VAL A 100 -6.69 -3.16 18.38
N CYS A 101 -6.67 -4.49 18.39
CA CYS A 101 -5.44 -5.26 18.51
C CYS A 101 -4.96 -5.80 17.15
N LEU A 102 -3.66 -5.67 16.87
CA LEU A 102 -2.99 -6.39 15.79
C LEU A 102 -2.31 -7.64 16.37
N SER A 103 -2.74 -8.83 15.99
CA SER A 103 -2.17 -10.08 16.52
C SER A 103 -1.45 -10.92 15.45
N PRO A 104 -0.45 -11.72 15.85
CA PRO A 104 0.24 -12.66 14.96
C PRO A 104 -0.45 -14.02 14.88
N GLU A 105 -1.71 -14.14 15.27
CA GLU A 105 -2.47 -15.40 15.22
C GLU A 105 -2.63 -15.90 13.78
N GLU A 106 -2.54 -17.23 13.61
CA GLU A 106 -2.58 -17.91 12.31
C GLU A 106 -3.91 -18.62 12.04
N SER A 107 -4.81 -18.65 13.01
CA SER A 107 -6.10 -19.32 12.95
C SER A 107 -7.25 -18.36 13.26
N GLY A 108 -8.48 -18.79 12.94
CA GLY A 108 -9.68 -17.97 13.06
C GLY A 108 -9.89 -17.01 11.89
N ASP A 109 -10.91 -16.15 11.99
CA ASP A 109 -11.21 -15.16 10.97
C ASP A 109 -10.18 -14.03 10.96
N ALA A 110 -9.88 -13.46 9.78
CA ALA A 110 -8.91 -12.35 9.67
C ALA A 110 -9.31 -11.14 10.53
N PHE A 111 -10.61 -10.94 10.73
CA PHE A 111 -11.19 -9.87 11.55
C PHE A 111 -12.00 -10.50 12.68
N ALA A 112 -11.63 -10.23 13.93
CA ALA A 112 -12.49 -10.55 15.06
C ALA A 112 -13.42 -9.37 15.33
N VAL A 113 -14.69 -9.69 15.56
CA VAL A 113 -15.77 -8.73 15.81
C VAL A 113 -16.37 -9.01 17.18
N VAL A 114 -16.64 -7.96 17.95
CA VAL A 114 -17.42 -8.03 19.20
C VAL A 114 -18.60 -7.09 19.06
N GLY A 115 -19.82 -7.64 19.10
CA GLY A 115 -21.02 -6.89 18.71
C GLY A 115 -20.96 -6.50 17.24
N ASP A 116 -21.02 -5.21 16.95
CA ASP A 116 -20.92 -4.66 15.59
C ASP A 116 -19.55 -4.05 15.28
N GLU A 117 -18.59 -4.09 16.21
CA GLU A 117 -17.28 -3.44 16.06
C GLU A 117 -16.18 -4.47 15.79
N PRO A 118 -15.34 -4.27 14.75
CA PRO A 118 -14.09 -5.00 14.66
C PRO A 118 -13.21 -4.63 15.86
N VAL A 119 -12.56 -5.61 16.48
CA VAL A 119 -11.69 -5.38 17.66
C VAL A 119 -10.29 -5.95 17.49
N GLN A 120 -10.10 -6.81 16.50
CA GLN A 120 -8.81 -7.44 16.25
C GLN A 120 -8.61 -7.71 14.76
N ILE A 121 -7.40 -7.46 14.29
CA ILE A 121 -6.92 -7.91 12.98
C ILE A 121 -5.84 -8.96 13.22
N ARG A 122 -6.11 -10.20 12.79
CA ARG A 122 -5.15 -11.29 12.81
C ARG A 122 -4.28 -11.17 11.57
N VAL A 123 -3.13 -10.52 11.71
CA VAL A 123 -2.35 -10.02 10.57
C VAL A 123 -1.86 -11.16 9.66
N LYS A 124 -1.48 -12.30 10.24
CA LYS A 124 -1.06 -13.47 9.45
C LYS A 124 -2.23 -14.09 8.70
N THR A 125 -3.38 -14.25 9.35
CA THR A 125 -4.61 -14.73 8.70
C THR A 125 -5.04 -13.78 7.58
N LEU A 126 -4.97 -12.46 7.80
CA LEU A 126 -5.28 -11.46 6.77
C LEU A 126 -4.29 -11.57 5.59
N TYR A 127 -2.99 -11.75 5.85
CA TYR A 127 -2.01 -11.97 4.79
C TYR A 127 -2.33 -13.22 3.95
N ASN A 128 -2.61 -14.35 4.60
CA ASN A 128 -2.95 -15.59 3.90
C ASN A 128 -4.22 -15.43 3.06
N LEU A 129 -5.24 -14.76 3.60
CA LEU A 129 -6.48 -14.45 2.91
C LEU A 129 -6.21 -13.58 1.66
N VAL A 130 -5.48 -12.47 1.81
CA VAL A 130 -5.19 -11.55 0.72
C VAL A 130 -4.29 -12.20 -0.34
N ARG A 131 -3.30 -13.01 0.06
CA ARG A 131 -2.46 -13.76 -0.89
C ARG A 131 -3.29 -14.75 -1.70
N ALA A 132 -4.10 -15.57 -1.03
CA ALA A 132 -4.95 -16.56 -1.70
C ALA A 132 -5.97 -15.89 -2.63
N ALA A 133 -6.55 -14.77 -2.20
CA ALA A 133 -7.43 -13.96 -3.03
C ALA A 133 -6.71 -13.43 -4.28
N TRP A 134 -5.52 -12.86 -4.08
CA TRP A 134 -4.69 -12.35 -5.17
C TRP A 134 -4.36 -13.44 -6.18
N ASP A 135 -3.97 -14.64 -5.73
CA ASP A 135 -3.63 -15.76 -6.60
C ASP A 135 -4.81 -16.20 -7.49
N GLN A 136 -6.04 -16.15 -6.97
CA GLN A 136 -7.25 -16.54 -7.70
C GLN A 136 -7.78 -15.47 -8.68
N ILE A 137 -7.46 -14.20 -8.47
CA ILE A 137 -7.95 -13.13 -9.33
C ILE A 137 -7.28 -13.21 -10.71
N ASP A 138 -8.08 -13.16 -11.78
CA ASP A 138 -7.58 -12.87 -13.12
C ASP A 138 -7.12 -11.41 -13.20
N LYS A 139 -5.79 -11.21 -13.29
CA LYS A 139 -5.16 -9.88 -13.27
C LYS A 139 -5.54 -9.04 -14.50
N SER A 140 -5.92 -9.67 -15.61
CA SER A 140 -6.38 -8.96 -16.81
C SER A 140 -7.68 -8.18 -16.58
N THR A 141 -8.45 -8.55 -15.55
CA THR A 141 -9.73 -7.91 -15.21
C THR A 141 -9.60 -6.67 -14.34
N LEU A 142 -8.40 -6.36 -13.83
CA LEU A 142 -8.17 -5.17 -13.01
C LEU A 142 -8.12 -3.92 -13.90
N LYS A 143 -9.12 -3.05 -13.76
CA LYS A 143 -9.21 -1.81 -14.53
C LYS A 143 -8.77 -0.62 -13.67
N SER A 144 -7.74 0.10 -14.11
CA SER A 144 -7.39 1.36 -13.46
C SER A 144 -8.40 2.44 -13.80
N ASN A 145 -8.88 3.17 -12.79
CA ASN A 145 -9.73 4.34 -12.98
C ASN A 145 -8.90 5.62 -13.22
N TRP A 146 -7.58 5.49 -13.34
CA TRP A 146 -6.72 6.61 -13.69
C TRP A 146 -6.86 6.95 -15.18
N GLY A 147 -7.62 8.01 -15.47
CA GLY A 147 -7.81 8.49 -16.83
C GLY A 147 -6.54 9.13 -17.43
N PRO A 148 -6.45 9.25 -18.77
CA PRO A 148 -5.27 9.74 -19.49
C PRO A 148 -4.82 11.15 -19.11
N ARG A 149 -5.69 11.99 -18.53
CA ARG A 149 -5.32 13.33 -18.00
C ARG A 149 -4.38 13.29 -16.79
N ARG A 150 -4.19 12.13 -16.16
CA ARG A 150 -3.35 11.97 -14.97
C ARG A 150 -2.01 11.30 -15.27
N LEU A 151 -1.74 10.94 -16.52
CA LEU A 151 -0.44 10.43 -16.94
C LEU A 151 0.56 11.59 -17.08
N PRO A 152 1.84 11.38 -16.74
CA PRO A 152 2.89 12.33 -17.07
C PRO A 152 2.88 12.64 -18.57
N LYS A 153 2.84 13.94 -18.91
CA LYS A 153 2.62 14.44 -20.29
C LYS A 153 3.64 13.95 -21.33
N ASN A 154 4.79 13.44 -20.90
CA ASN A 154 5.89 13.01 -21.76
C ASN A 154 6.01 11.48 -21.91
N LEU A 155 5.08 10.70 -21.36
CA LEU A 155 5.08 9.23 -21.53
C LEU A 155 4.15 8.86 -22.70
N ASN A 156 4.72 8.31 -23.77
CA ASN A 156 3.98 7.79 -24.92
C ASN A 156 3.70 6.29 -24.69
N PRO A 157 2.44 5.85 -24.46
CA PRO A 157 2.14 4.46 -24.08
C PRO A 157 2.39 3.41 -25.17
N THR A 158 2.66 3.84 -26.41
CA THR A 158 2.75 2.98 -27.60
C THR A 158 4.17 2.51 -27.96
N ALA A 159 5.21 2.94 -27.25
CA ALA A 159 6.56 2.50 -27.53
C ALA A 159 6.89 1.23 -26.73
N SER A 160 6.69 0.04 -27.29
CA SER A 160 7.24 -1.20 -26.73
C SER A 160 8.73 -1.03 -26.40
N PRO A 161 9.20 -1.30 -25.17
CA PRO A 161 10.60 -1.12 -24.84
C PRO A 161 11.41 -2.29 -25.44
N SER A 162 12.23 -1.99 -26.44
CA SER A 162 13.45 -2.78 -26.65
C SER A 162 14.32 -2.61 -25.40
N ALA A 163 14.88 -3.70 -24.90
CA ALA A 163 15.57 -3.78 -23.62
C ALA A 163 16.92 -3.04 -23.61
N THR A 164 16.93 -1.71 -23.69
CA THR A 164 18.08 -0.83 -23.37
C THR A 164 17.64 0.63 -23.50
N ALA A 165 17.10 1.21 -22.44
CA ALA A 165 16.94 2.67 -22.39
C ALA A 165 17.20 3.17 -20.96
N SER A 166 18.45 3.58 -20.72
CA SER A 166 18.83 4.36 -19.55
C SER A 166 18.28 5.77 -19.71
N VAL A 167 17.29 6.16 -18.91
CA VAL A 167 16.83 7.55 -18.85
C VAL A 167 17.79 8.33 -17.97
N GLN A 168 18.56 9.26 -18.56
CA GLN A 168 19.32 10.27 -17.82
C GLN A 168 18.34 11.33 -17.31
N ILE A 169 18.17 11.41 -15.98
CA ILE A 169 17.44 12.52 -15.36
C ILE A 169 18.40 13.70 -15.27
N ALA A 170 18.13 14.76 -16.04
CA ALA A 170 18.83 16.03 -15.91
C ALA A 170 18.41 16.71 -14.60
N VAL A 171 19.28 16.68 -13.60
CA VAL A 171 19.12 17.45 -12.36
C VAL A 171 19.53 18.89 -12.65
N THR A 172 18.57 19.78 -12.87
CA THR A 172 18.83 21.23 -12.90
C THR A 172 18.96 21.74 -11.47
N GLY A 173 20.16 21.63 -10.91
CA GLY A 173 20.51 22.24 -9.63
C GLY A 173 20.70 23.75 -9.79
N SER A 174 19.79 24.54 -9.22
CA SER A 174 20.04 25.95 -8.89
C SER A 174 20.53 26.03 -7.45
N LEU A 175 21.85 25.89 -7.25
CA LEU A 175 22.52 26.24 -5.99
C LEU A 175 22.76 27.75 -5.97
N SER A 176 21.98 28.49 -5.19
CA SER A 176 22.29 29.88 -4.86
C SER A 176 23.53 29.91 -3.96
N GLN A 177 24.64 30.44 -4.47
CA GLN A 177 25.81 30.77 -3.66
C GLN A 177 25.45 31.89 -2.67
N ALA A 178 25.36 31.55 -1.39
CA ALA A 178 25.51 32.52 -0.31
C ALA A 178 27.00 32.54 0.10
N GLN A 179 27.76 33.49 -0.43
CA GLN A 179 29.11 33.77 0.06
C GLN A 179 29.01 34.45 1.44
N ARG A 180 29.48 33.73 2.46
CA ARG A 180 29.83 34.29 3.76
C ARG A 180 31.17 35.03 3.61
N GLY A 181 31.16 36.35 3.78
CA GLY A 181 32.38 37.12 3.99
C GLY A 181 32.94 36.84 5.39
N ALA A 182 34.18 36.36 5.45
CA ALA A 182 34.91 36.12 6.67
C ALA A 182 35.65 37.40 7.12
N SER A 183 35.69 37.53 8.44
CA SER A 183 36.31 38.58 9.26
C SER A 183 37.83 38.71 9.07
N SER A 184 38.35 39.94 9.10
CA SER A 184 39.69 40.22 9.60
C SER A 184 39.70 41.57 10.33
N ALA A 185 39.67 41.53 11.66
CA ALA A 185 40.07 42.66 12.51
C ALA A 185 41.34 42.25 13.25
N THR A 186 42.38 43.03 12.98
CA THR A 186 43.74 43.03 13.53
C THR A 186 43.75 43.51 14.98
N GLU A 187 44.45 42.80 15.85
CA GLU A 187 44.81 43.28 17.18
C GLU A 187 46.24 42.82 17.53
N LYS A 188 47.14 43.80 17.71
CA LYS A 188 48.27 43.84 18.65
C LYS A 188 49.15 45.07 18.36
N PRO A 189 49.96 45.56 19.33
CA PRO A 189 50.04 45.18 20.74
C PRO A 189 49.46 46.22 21.70
#